data_AF-A0A822G3D5-F1
#
_entry.id   AF-A0A822G3D5-F1
#
_cell.length_a   1.000
_cell.length_b   1.000
_cell.length_c   1.000
_cell.angle_alpha   90.00
_cell.angle_beta   90.00
_cell.angle_gamma   90.00
#
_symmetry.space_group_name_H-M   'P 1'
#
loop_
_entity.id
_entity.type
_entity.pdbx_description
1 polymer ?
#
loop_
_entity_poly.entity_id
_entity_poly.type
_entity_poly.pdbx_seq_one_letter_code
_entity_poly.pdbx_strand_id
1 'polypeptide(L)'
;MFYKLNLNQFLFFLITLVFSLYGLDIELTIIIPANQRECFHQIFEQDKTIEIEYEVLAGGDMDINYWFYSPTNRVLQSDYKKRDGHQTLKLEETGEYRFCF
;
A
#
# COMPACT_ATOMS: atom_id res chain seq x y z
N MET A 1 -39.90 11.74 -23.61
CA MET A 1 -39.34 10.49 -24.16
C MET A 1 -38.68 9.76 -23.00
N PHE A 2 -39.41 8.84 -22.35
CA PHE A 2 -38.90 8.11 -21.18
C PHE A 2 -38.17 6.86 -21.69
N TYR A 3 -36.85 6.83 -21.52
CA TYR A 3 -36.06 5.63 -21.83
C TYR A 3 -36.50 4.50 -20.89
N LYS A 4 -37.05 3.41 -21.45
CA LYS A 4 -37.23 2.15 -20.71
C LYS A 4 -35.86 1.48 -20.60
N LEU A 5 -35.23 1.59 -19.43
CA LEU A 5 -34.02 0.84 -19.11
C LEU A 5 -34.36 -0.65 -18.97
N ASN A 6 -33.70 -1.50 -19.76
CA ASN A 6 -33.88 -2.96 -19.72
C ASN A 6 -33.02 -3.58 -18.59
N LEU A 7 -33.47 -4.71 -18.03
CA LEU A 7 -32.76 -5.44 -16.96
C LEU A 7 -31.29 -5.74 -17.32
N ASN A 8 -31.01 -6.02 -18.59
CA ASN A 8 -29.65 -6.29 -19.08
C ASN A 8 -28.75 -5.03 -19.09
N GLN A 9 -29.32 -3.85 -19.30
CA GLN A 9 -28.59 -2.57 -19.21
C GLN A 9 -28.27 -2.23 -17.75
N PHE A 10 -29.18 -2.55 -16.82
CA PHE A 10 -28.92 -2.42 -15.39
C PHE A 10 -27.83 -3.38 -14.93
N LEU A 11 -27.88 -4.63 -15.39
CA LEU A 11 -26.85 -5.64 -15.09
C LEU A 11 -25.47 -5.22 -15.62
N PHE A 12 -25.41 -4.69 -16.84
CA PHE A 12 -24.16 -4.17 -17.42
C PHE A 12 -23.59 -3.01 -16.60
N PHE A 13 -24.43 -2.07 -16.17
CA PHE A 13 -24.01 -0.93 -15.35
C PHE A 13 -23.49 -1.38 -13.98
N LEU A 14 -24.17 -2.35 -13.34
CA LEU A 14 -23.71 -2.96 -12.10
C LEU A 14 -22.34 -3.64 -12.26
N ILE A 15 -22.14 -4.39 -13.34
CA ILE A 15 -20.85 -5.03 -13.62
C ILE A 15 -19.75 -3.98 -13.77
N THR A 16 -19.98 -2.90 -14.53
CA THR A 16 -18.98 -1.83 -14.70
C THR A 16 -18.64 -1.10 -13.39
N LEU A 17 -19.62 -0.90 -12.51
CA LEU A 17 -19.42 -0.26 -11.21
C LEU A 17 -18.57 -1.14 -10.30
N VAL A 18 -18.79 -2.45 -10.29
CA VAL A 18 -17.98 -3.41 -9.51
C VAL A 18 -16.52 -3.41 -9.99
N PHE A 19 -16.29 -3.36 -11.32
CA PHE A 19 -14.93 -3.29 -11.87
C PHE A 19 -14.15 -2.03 -11.47
N SER A 20 -14.83 -0.91 -11.20
CA SER A 20 -14.16 0.32 -10.76
C SER A 20 -13.72 0.33 -9.29
N LEU A 21 -14.09 -0.67 -8.50
CA LEU A 21 -13.82 -0.73 -7.05
C LEU A 21 -12.64 -1.64 -6.66
N TYR A 22 -11.98 -2.29 -7.62
CA TYR A 22 -10.84 -3.14 -7.32
C TYR A 22 -9.61 -2.30 -6.94
N GLY A 23 -9.16 -2.46 -5.69
CA GLY A 23 -7.85 -1.99 -5.23
C GLY A 23 -6.77 -3.05 -5.44
N LEU A 24 -5.51 -2.63 -5.51
CA LEU A 24 -4.37 -3.54 -5.45
C LEU A 24 -4.05 -3.78 -3.97
N ASP A 25 -4.02 -5.04 -3.56
CA ASP A 25 -3.63 -5.47 -2.22
C ASP A 25 -2.48 -6.48 -2.33
N ILE A 26 -1.45 -6.31 -1.50
CA ILE A 26 -0.22 -7.10 -1.52
C ILE A 26 0.14 -7.43 -0.08
N GLU A 27 0.10 -8.73 0.23
CA GLU A 27 0.50 -9.26 1.54
C GLU A 27 1.70 -10.20 1.37
N LEU A 28 2.72 -10.01 2.22
CA LEU A 28 3.98 -10.74 2.14
C LEU A 28 4.50 -11.06 3.55
N THR A 29 5.09 -12.24 3.71
CA THR A 29 5.91 -12.58 4.89
C THR A 29 7.35 -12.73 4.46
N ILE A 30 8.24 -11.94 5.06
CA ILE A 30 9.66 -11.88 4.72
C ILE A 30 10.52 -12.20 5.95
N ILE A 31 11.74 -12.68 5.70
CA ILE A 31 12.74 -12.90 6.74
C ILE A 31 13.85 -11.88 6.53
N ILE A 32 14.12 -11.06 7.52
CA ILE A 32 15.20 -10.08 7.49
C ILE A 32 16.34 -10.61 8.36
N PRO A 33 17.52 -10.92 7.78
CA PRO A 33 18.64 -11.40 8.57
C PRO A 33 19.14 -10.35 9.56
N ALA A 34 19.84 -10.80 10.61
CA ALA A 34 20.40 -9.90 11.60
C ALA A 34 21.32 -8.84 10.97
N ASN A 35 21.15 -7.59 11.38
CA ASN A 35 21.93 -6.43 10.92
C ASN A 35 21.85 -6.18 9.40
N GLN A 36 20.76 -6.62 8.76
CA GLN A 36 20.45 -6.28 7.37
C GLN A 36 19.23 -5.37 7.31
N ARG A 37 19.13 -4.64 6.20
CA ARG A 37 17.97 -3.80 5.86
C ARG A 37 17.45 -4.25 4.50
N GLU A 38 16.19 -4.63 4.44
CA GLU A 38 15.54 -5.05 3.20
C GLU A 38 14.60 -3.97 2.70
N CYS A 39 14.62 -3.71 1.39
CA CYS A 39 13.83 -2.65 0.79
C CYS A 39 13.03 -3.14 -0.41
N PHE A 40 11.77 -2.73 -0.46
CA PHE A 40 10.81 -3.01 -1.53
C PHE A 40 10.51 -1.72 -2.28
N HIS A 41 10.34 -1.83 -3.60
CA HIS A 41 10.18 -0.70 -4.50
C HIS A 41 8.88 -0.84 -5.26
N GLN A 42 8.07 0.23 -5.28
CA GLN A 42 6.80 0.23 -6.00
C GLN A 42 6.58 1.59 -6.66
N ILE A 43 6.18 1.56 -7.93
CA ILE A 43 5.81 2.76 -8.66
C ILE A 43 4.36 3.09 -8.37
N PHE A 44 4.11 4.33 -7.98
CA PHE A 44 2.78 4.88 -7.79
C PHE A 44 2.60 6.20 -8.53
N GLU A 45 1.33 6.50 -8.83
CA GLU A 45 0.90 7.80 -9.31
C GLU A 45 0.63 8.74 -8.12
N GLN A 46 0.83 10.04 -8.32
CA GLN A 46 0.38 11.07 -7.39
C GLN A 46 -1.12 10.99 -7.13
N ASP A 47 -1.57 11.60 -6.03
CA ASP A 47 -2.98 11.63 -5.59
C ASP A 47 -3.62 10.28 -5.26
N LYS A 48 -2.87 9.18 -5.33
CA LYS A 48 -3.29 7.90 -4.77
C LYS A 48 -3.17 7.93 -3.25
N THR A 49 -4.12 7.27 -2.59
CA THR A 49 -4.00 6.93 -1.18
C THR A 49 -3.42 5.53 -1.08
N ILE A 50 -2.37 5.37 -0.30
CA ILE A 50 -1.80 4.07 0.02
C ILE A 50 -2.00 3.79 1.50
N GLU A 51 -2.09 2.51 1.81
CA GLU A 51 -2.15 1.97 3.15
C GLU A 51 -0.99 0.98 3.29
N ILE A 52 -0.28 1.07 4.41
CA ILE A 52 0.85 0.20 4.70
C ILE A 52 0.67 -0.30 6.12
N GLU A 53 0.71 -1.62 6.26
CA GLU A 53 0.62 -2.32 7.52
C GLU A 53 1.78 -3.31 7.62
N TYR A 54 2.33 -3.47 8.82
CA TYR A 54 3.32 -4.50 9.11
C TYR A 54 3.21 -5.00 10.54
N GLU A 55 3.65 -6.24 10.75
CA GLU A 55 3.75 -6.89 12.06
C GLU A 55 5.01 -7.76 12.14
N VAL A 56 5.73 -7.68 13.26
CA VAL A 56 6.88 -8.52 13.59
C VAL A 56 6.38 -9.82 14.20
N LEU A 57 6.41 -10.88 13.40
CA LEU A 57 5.87 -12.20 13.80
C LEU A 57 6.81 -12.99 14.71
N ALA A 58 8.13 -12.82 14.58
CA ALA A 58 9.14 -13.52 15.37
C ALA A 58 10.54 -12.86 15.26
N GLY A 59 11.40 -13.15 16.24
CA GLY A 59 12.83 -12.81 16.23
C GLY A 59 13.20 -11.67 17.18
N GLY A 60 14.47 -11.66 17.63
CA GLY A 60 15.03 -10.57 18.45
C GLY A 60 14.19 -10.17 19.67
N ASP A 61 14.11 -8.85 19.92
CA ASP A 61 13.27 -8.23 20.96
C ASP A 61 11.79 -8.10 20.51
N MET A 62 11.42 -8.75 19.41
CA MET A 62 10.16 -8.56 18.69
C MET A 62 9.99 -7.10 18.27
N ASP A 63 11.01 -6.49 17.69
CA ASP A 63 10.95 -5.12 17.18
C ASP A 63 11.69 -4.95 15.85
N ILE A 64 11.28 -3.96 15.07
CA ILE A 64 11.95 -3.56 13.83
C ILE A 64 11.90 -2.04 13.65
N ASN A 65 12.80 -1.53 12.81
CA ASN A 65 12.73 -0.16 12.33
C ASN A 65 12.04 -0.16 10.97
N TYR A 66 11.37 0.91 10.63
CA TYR A 66 10.65 1.03 9.37
C TYR A 66 10.92 2.39 8.75
N TRP A 67 11.04 2.43 7.43
CA TRP A 67 11.15 3.68 6.68
C TRP A 67 10.36 3.62 5.38
N PHE A 68 9.60 4.69 5.13
CA PHE A 68 8.93 4.94 3.87
C PHE A 68 9.54 6.15 3.17
N TYR A 69 10.02 5.96 1.94
CA TYR A 69 10.70 6.99 1.17
C TYR A 69 9.87 7.42 -0.05
N SER A 70 9.85 8.73 -0.31
CA SER A 70 9.34 9.32 -1.56
C SER A 70 10.28 9.03 -2.75
N PRO A 71 9.83 9.25 -4.00
CA PRO A 71 10.68 9.16 -5.19
C PRO A 71 11.90 10.08 -5.16
N THR A 72 11.81 11.18 -4.41
CA THR A 72 12.88 12.15 -4.17
C THR A 72 13.76 11.81 -2.96
N ASN A 73 13.68 10.58 -2.43
CA ASN A 73 14.41 10.08 -1.25
C ASN A 73 14.10 10.82 0.08
N ARG A 74 12.97 11.52 0.18
CA ARG A 74 12.54 12.07 1.48
C ARG A 74 11.91 10.97 2.32
N VAL A 75 12.20 10.95 3.61
CA VAL A 75 11.47 10.08 4.55
C VAL A 75 10.08 10.67 4.76
N LEU A 76 9.06 9.94 4.33
CA LEU A 76 7.66 10.31 4.50
C LEU A 76 7.12 9.82 5.85
N GLN A 77 7.55 8.64 6.28
CA GLN A 77 7.18 8.03 7.55
C GLN A 77 8.31 7.11 8.02
N SER A 78 8.46 6.98 9.34
CA SER A 78 9.42 6.03 9.92
C SER A 78 9.04 5.64 11.33
N ASP A 79 9.32 4.39 11.68
CA ASP A 79 9.21 3.89 13.05
C ASP A 79 10.56 3.40 13.56
N TYR A 80 10.74 3.48 14.87
CA TYR A 80 11.91 2.98 15.56
C TYR A 80 11.50 1.94 16.60
N LYS A 81 12.06 0.73 16.49
CA LYS A 81 11.84 -0.40 17.40
C LYS A 81 10.36 -0.63 17.72
N LYS A 82 9.57 -0.93 16.69
CA LYS A 82 8.14 -1.24 16.80
C LYS A 82 7.85 -2.69 16.48
N ARG A 83 6.80 -3.22 17.11
CA ARG A 83 6.23 -4.55 16.86
C ARG A 83 5.34 -4.57 15.63
N ASP A 84 4.67 -3.45 15.39
CA ASP A 84 3.66 -3.28 14.37
C ASP A 84 3.58 -1.82 13.99
N GLY A 85 2.99 -1.55 12.83
CA GLY A 85 2.68 -0.22 12.37
C GLY A 85 1.62 -0.22 11.31
N HIS A 86 0.79 0.82 11.31
CA HIS A 86 -0.30 1.03 10.36
C HIS A 86 -0.33 2.52 9.99
N GLN A 87 -0.30 2.80 8.69
CA GLN A 87 -0.34 4.17 8.20
C GLN A 87 -1.09 4.28 6.87
N THR A 88 -1.80 5.39 6.72
CA THR A 88 -2.48 5.77 5.48
C THR A 88 -1.93 7.11 5.01
N LEU A 89 -1.45 7.16 3.78
CA LEU A 89 -0.77 8.33 3.22
C LEU A 89 -1.35 8.68 1.87
N LYS A 90 -1.57 9.97 1.63
CA LYS A 90 -1.88 10.49 0.30
C LYS A 90 -0.58 10.89 -0.39
N LEU A 91 -0.33 10.34 -1.58
CA LEU A 91 0.91 10.55 -2.32
C LEU A 91 0.92 11.92 -3.02
N GLU A 92 2.03 12.65 -2.85
CA GLU A 92 2.23 13.99 -3.44
C GLU A 92 2.96 13.95 -4.78
N GLU A 93 3.66 12.85 -5.08
CA GLU A 93 4.57 12.72 -6.23
C GLU A 93 4.30 11.41 -6.99
N THR A 94 4.38 11.44 -8.33
CA THR A 94 4.41 10.22 -9.15
C THR A 94 5.85 9.72 -9.22
N GLY A 95 6.07 8.42 -8.97
CA GLY A 95 7.40 7.81 -9.08
C GLY A 95 7.55 6.53 -8.28
N GLU A 96 8.81 6.09 -8.13
CA GLU A 96 9.17 4.90 -7.35
C GLU A 96 9.30 5.25 -5.87
N TYR A 97 8.43 4.66 -5.05
CA TYR A 97 8.50 4.73 -3.60
C TYR A 97 9.24 3.51 -3.06
N ARG A 98 9.88 3.68 -1.90
CA ARG A 98 10.66 2.61 -1.26
C ARG A 98 10.23 2.39 0.19
N PHE A 99 9.93 1.15 0.53
CA PHE A 99 9.62 0.68 1.88
C PHE A 99 10.82 -0.10 2.37
N CYS A 100 11.35 0.22 3.55
CA CYS A 100 12.48 -0.51 4.12
C CYS A 100 12.19 -0.93 5.55
N PHE A 101 12.72 -2.11 5.89
CA PHE A 101 12.72 -2.69 7.22
C PHE A 101 14.17 -3.00 7.62
#